data_AF-A0A9E4MPU3-F1
#
_entry.id   AF-A0A9E4MPU3-F1
#
_cell.length_a   1.000
_cell.length_b   1.000
_cell.length_c   1.000
_cell.angle_alpha   90.00
_cell.angle_beta   90.00
_cell.angle_gamma   90.00
#
_symmetry.space_group_name_H-M   'P 1'
#
loop_
_entity.id
_entity.type
_entity.pdbx_description
1 polymer ?
#
loop_
_entity_poly.entity_id
_entity_poly.type
_entity_poly.pdbx_seq_one_letter_code
_entity_poly.pdbx_strand_id
1 'polypeptide(L)'
;MKRSLTKTTSLSWSTETELVGLALALRPSGADLLYPQYTIGLHAWFLDQVRQTNPDLSAYLHDGESEKPFTLSGLEGGLKMSGKHLQLQPEQTYLWSITALSEPVVRWLAEWVKRLPPQVELRNAPLTIQSCQIALAPTTYRQLFDAPIPKPARINLSFLSPTSFRRKGHHFPLPLPTNLFHSYLRRWNDFSNLPVEQESFLDWVDESVIIQRHQIASAKVAAGKRGMVTGFTGAIELGLSKKSSLASAENQQLFYALGRFAPYCGTGHKTTFGLGQTLCQWQVEEIEVIPSSSQQLGERIAELAEQFTTQRKRTGGNRTQKIAETWATILARREDGESLIAIAVDLEMPYETVKTYAKLARRALRETD
;
A
#
# COMPACT_ATOMS: atom_id res chain seq x y z
N MET A 1 2.59 -18.18 -5.81
CA MET A 1 2.86 -19.17 -4.74
C MET A 1 1.57 -19.73 -4.20
N LYS A 2 1.44 -21.06 -4.10
CA LYS A 2 0.28 -21.74 -3.51
C LYS A 2 0.23 -21.45 -2.00
N ARG A 3 -0.83 -20.77 -1.54
CA ARG A 3 -1.15 -20.68 -0.10
C ARG A 3 -1.47 -22.10 0.38
N SER A 4 -0.62 -22.63 1.26
CA SER A 4 -0.83 -23.90 1.95
C SER A 4 -2.04 -23.76 2.88
N LEU A 5 -3.06 -24.59 2.68
CA LEU A 5 -4.24 -24.68 3.53
C LEU A 5 -3.88 -25.50 4.78
N THR A 6 -3.46 -24.83 5.85
CA THR A 6 -3.28 -25.47 7.16
C THR A 6 -4.56 -25.38 8.00
N LYS A 7 -4.95 -26.55 8.52
CA LYS A 7 -5.93 -26.87 9.58
C LYS A 7 -6.61 -25.70 10.28
N THR A 8 -7.94 -25.82 10.37
CA THR A 8 -8.91 -25.04 11.14
C THR A 8 -8.36 -24.63 12.50
N THR A 9 -7.78 -23.44 12.57
CA THR A 9 -7.54 -22.73 13.82
C THR A 9 -8.91 -22.34 14.36
N SER A 10 -9.17 -22.59 15.64
CA SER A 10 -10.38 -22.07 16.29
C SER A 10 -10.47 -20.57 16.05
N LEU A 11 -11.52 -20.12 15.37
CA LEU A 11 -11.78 -18.69 15.11
C LEU A 11 -12.21 -18.03 16.43
N SER A 12 -11.25 -17.55 17.20
CA SER A 12 -11.48 -16.84 18.44
C SER A 12 -10.56 -15.63 18.57
N TRP A 13 -11.05 -14.61 19.27
CA TRP A 13 -10.31 -13.38 19.56
C TRP A 13 -10.81 -12.77 20.87
N SER A 14 -10.00 -11.85 21.43
CA SER A 14 -10.33 -11.15 22.67
C SER A 14 -11.61 -10.30 22.52
N THR A 15 -12.35 -10.13 23.62
CA THR A 15 -13.50 -9.22 23.68
C THR A 15 -13.12 -7.76 23.50
N GLU A 16 -11.86 -7.40 23.72
CA GLU A 16 -11.31 -6.06 23.51
C GLU A 16 -10.94 -5.78 22.04
N THR A 17 -11.11 -6.76 21.15
CA THR A 17 -10.77 -6.60 19.72
C THR A 17 -11.67 -5.55 19.07
N GLU A 18 -11.07 -4.60 18.36
CA GLU A 18 -11.78 -3.56 17.61
C GLU A 18 -11.66 -3.76 16.10
N LEU A 19 -10.62 -4.48 15.66
CA LEU A 19 -10.27 -4.73 14.27
C LEU A 19 -10.00 -6.21 14.05
N VAL A 20 -10.61 -6.81 13.02
CA VAL A 20 -10.27 -8.17 12.57
C VAL A 20 -10.58 -8.32 11.08
N GLY A 21 -9.78 -9.11 10.37
CA GLY A 21 -10.04 -9.49 8.99
C GLY A 21 -10.21 -11.00 8.86
N LEU A 22 -11.29 -11.43 8.21
CA LEU A 22 -11.57 -12.82 7.89
C LEU A 22 -11.42 -13.05 6.38
N ALA A 23 -11.04 -14.27 6.00
CA ALA A 23 -11.12 -14.75 4.63
C ALA A 23 -11.89 -16.07 4.58
N LEU A 24 -12.91 -16.11 3.73
CA LEU A 24 -13.67 -17.31 3.42
C LEU A 24 -13.08 -17.95 2.17
N ALA A 25 -12.81 -19.25 2.24
CA ALA A 25 -12.50 -20.07 1.08
C ALA A 25 -13.80 -20.58 0.47
N LEU A 26 -14.07 -20.19 -0.77
CA LEU A 26 -15.32 -20.41 -1.47
C LEU A 26 -15.07 -21.32 -2.67
N ARG A 27 -15.91 -22.33 -2.85
CA ARG A 27 -15.89 -23.21 -4.03
C ARG A 27 -17.21 -23.10 -4.79
N PRO A 28 -17.18 -22.82 -6.11
CA PRO A 28 -18.40 -22.80 -6.89
C PRO A 28 -18.94 -24.20 -7.11
N SER A 29 -20.26 -24.32 -7.19
CA SER A 29 -20.94 -25.58 -7.50
C SER A 29 -20.89 -25.93 -8.99
N GLY A 30 -20.68 -24.93 -9.85
CA GLY A 30 -20.61 -25.08 -11.31
C GLY A 30 -19.74 -24.02 -11.98
N ALA A 31 -19.66 -24.10 -13.31
CA ALA A 31 -18.90 -23.15 -14.13
C ALA A 31 -19.74 -21.89 -14.45
N ASP A 32 -20.38 -21.33 -13.43
CA ASP A 32 -21.39 -20.28 -13.56
C ASP A 32 -20.78 -18.93 -13.96
N LEU A 33 -21.59 -18.12 -14.66
CA LEU A 33 -21.23 -16.75 -15.01
C LEU A 33 -21.60 -15.78 -13.89
N LEU A 34 -20.61 -15.01 -13.45
CA LEU A 34 -20.85 -13.87 -12.57
C LEU A 34 -21.41 -12.69 -13.37
N TYR A 35 -22.47 -12.09 -12.85
CA TYR A 35 -22.98 -10.84 -13.38
C TYR A 35 -22.00 -9.69 -13.07
N PRO A 36 -21.92 -8.64 -13.92
CA PRO A 36 -20.88 -7.62 -13.81
C PRO A 36 -20.80 -6.86 -12.47
N GLN A 37 -21.87 -6.83 -11.69
CA GLN A 37 -21.93 -6.18 -10.38
C GLN A 37 -22.01 -7.17 -9.21
N TYR A 38 -21.41 -8.36 -9.34
CA TYR A 38 -21.50 -9.41 -8.31
C TYR A 38 -21.07 -8.96 -6.90
N THR A 39 -20.18 -7.97 -6.79
CA THR A 39 -19.77 -7.41 -5.50
C THR A 39 -20.89 -6.67 -4.76
N ILE A 40 -21.92 -6.18 -5.46
CA ILE A 40 -23.16 -5.69 -4.85
C ILE A 40 -23.95 -6.86 -4.24
N GLY A 41 -23.94 -8.02 -4.90
CA GLY A 41 -24.51 -9.25 -4.35
C GLY A 41 -23.81 -9.68 -3.07
N LEU A 42 -22.47 -9.68 -3.06
CA LEU A 42 -21.69 -9.98 -1.86
C LEU A 42 -22.03 -9.02 -0.71
N HIS A 43 -22.12 -7.72 -1.01
CA HIS A 43 -22.54 -6.71 -0.03
C HIS A 43 -23.95 -6.96 0.51
N ALA A 44 -24.93 -7.18 -0.37
CA ALA A 44 -26.30 -7.43 0.01
C ALA A 44 -26.43 -8.72 0.83
N TRP A 45 -25.74 -9.79 0.42
CA TRP A 45 -25.69 -11.05 1.14
C TRP A 45 -25.09 -10.87 2.54
N PHE A 46 -23.98 -10.13 2.67
CA PHE A 46 -23.38 -9.84 3.97
C PHE A 46 -24.35 -9.11 4.91
N LEU A 47 -24.99 -8.02 4.43
CA LEU A 47 -25.96 -7.29 5.25
C LEU A 47 -27.19 -8.13 5.60
N ASP A 48 -27.58 -9.05 4.73
CA ASP A 48 -28.65 -10.02 4.98
C ASP A 48 -28.28 -10.97 6.14
N GLN A 49 -27.04 -11.49 6.16
CA GLN A 49 -26.54 -12.30 7.28
C GLN A 49 -26.55 -11.53 8.60
N VAL A 50 -26.15 -10.26 8.57
CA VAL A 50 -26.24 -9.39 9.76
C VAL A 50 -27.70 -9.23 10.17
N ARG A 51 -28.59 -8.93 9.22
CA ARG A 51 -30.02 -8.68 9.50
C ARG A 51 -30.72 -9.88 10.14
N GLN A 52 -30.39 -11.10 9.72
CA GLN A 52 -31.00 -12.32 10.25
C GLN A 52 -30.72 -12.53 11.75
N THR A 53 -29.63 -11.99 12.28
CA THR A 53 -29.20 -12.20 13.67
C THR A 53 -29.18 -10.91 14.50
N ASN A 54 -29.06 -9.75 13.86
CA ASN A 54 -29.05 -8.43 14.47
C ASN A 54 -29.59 -7.35 13.48
N PRO A 55 -30.93 -7.19 13.38
CA PRO A 55 -31.57 -6.23 12.48
C PRO A 55 -31.10 -4.78 12.70
N ASP A 56 -30.93 -4.36 13.95
CA ASP A 56 -30.53 -2.99 14.30
C ASP A 56 -29.12 -2.68 13.83
N LEU A 57 -28.19 -3.62 14.01
CA LEU A 57 -26.84 -3.49 13.46
C LEU A 57 -26.88 -3.41 11.93
N SER A 58 -27.68 -4.26 11.27
CA SER A 58 -27.80 -4.21 9.80
C SER A 58 -28.32 -2.86 9.31
N ALA A 59 -29.33 -2.29 9.98
CA ALA A 59 -29.85 -0.96 9.70
C ALA A 59 -28.76 0.12 9.88
N TYR A 60 -28.00 0.09 10.97
CA TYR A 60 -26.86 0.98 11.17
C TYR A 60 -25.81 0.86 10.04
N LEU A 61 -25.45 -0.37 9.66
CA LEU A 61 -24.48 -0.63 8.59
C LEU A 61 -24.98 -0.14 7.22
N HIS A 62 -26.28 -0.23 6.95
CA HIS A 62 -26.87 0.18 5.68
C HIS A 62 -27.16 1.69 5.63
N ASP A 63 -27.88 2.21 6.62
CA ASP A 63 -28.49 3.54 6.63
C ASP A 63 -27.62 4.60 7.31
N GLY A 64 -26.62 4.20 8.11
CA GLY A 64 -25.74 5.15 8.80
C GLY A 64 -25.04 6.11 7.85
N GLU A 65 -25.07 7.40 8.19
CA GLU A 65 -24.47 8.49 7.41
C GLU A 65 -22.95 8.65 7.64
N SER A 66 -22.40 8.00 8.67
CA SER A 66 -20.96 7.95 8.95
C SER A 66 -20.21 7.06 7.95
N GLU A 67 -18.88 6.95 8.10
CA GLU A 67 -18.14 5.89 7.40
C GLU A 67 -18.73 4.51 7.76
N LYS A 68 -18.54 3.54 6.85
CA LYS A 68 -18.99 2.17 7.08
C LYS A 68 -17.94 1.39 7.88
N PRO A 69 -18.30 0.72 8.98
CA PRO A 69 -17.36 0.07 9.89
C PRO A 69 -16.91 -1.33 9.41
N PHE A 70 -16.85 -1.55 8.09
CA PHE A 70 -16.43 -2.80 7.50
C PHE A 70 -15.92 -2.61 6.07
N THR A 71 -15.16 -3.58 5.57
CA THR A 71 -14.82 -3.68 4.14
C THR A 71 -15.10 -5.09 3.61
N LEU A 72 -15.38 -5.19 2.31
CA LEU A 72 -15.59 -6.44 1.61
C LEU A 72 -14.71 -6.45 0.36
N SER A 73 -13.95 -7.52 0.14
CA SER A 73 -13.22 -7.70 -1.13
C SER A 73 -14.14 -8.21 -2.24
N GLY A 74 -13.63 -8.19 -3.48
CA GLY A 74 -14.18 -9.02 -4.55
C GLY A 74 -13.75 -10.49 -4.38
N LEU A 75 -14.18 -11.35 -5.30
CA LEU A 75 -13.67 -12.73 -5.33
C LEU A 75 -12.24 -12.73 -5.85
N GLU A 76 -11.30 -13.15 -5.01
CA GLU A 76 -9.91 -13.36 -5.37
C GLU A 76 -9.69 -14.80 -5.84
N GLY A 77 -9.05 -14.96 -6.99
CA GLY A 77 -8.79 -16.26 -7.59
C GLY A 77 -8.65 -16.16 -9.10
N GLY A 78 -8.41 -17.27 -9.78
CA GLY A 78 -8.28 -17.32 -11.24
C GLY A 78 -9.62 -17.22 -11.95
N LEU A 79 -10.36 -16.13 -11.72
CA LEU A 79 -11.54 -15.77 -12.50
C LEU A 79 -11.13 -15.62 -13.97
N LYS A 80 -11.84 -16.32 -14.86
CA LYS A 80 -11.60 -16.22 -16.30
C LYS A 80 -12.63 -15.32 -16.95
N MET A 81 -12.20 -14.58 -17.95
CA MET A 81 -13.12 -13.89 -18.84
C MET A 81 -13.75 -14.91 -19.80
N SER A 82 -15.07 -14.91 -19.87
CA SER A 82 -15.87 -15.63 -20.86
C SER A 82 -16.74 -14.61 -21.58
N GLY A 83 -16.27 -14.15 -22.74
CA GLY A 83 -16.83 -12.98 -23.43
C GLY A 83 -16.74 -11.71 -22.58
N LYS A 84 -17.89 -11.11 -22.25
CA LYS A 84 -17.98 -9.89 -21.41
C LYS A 84 -18.21 -10.18 -19.93
N HIS A 85 -18.25 -11.45 -19.54
CA HIS A 85 -18.58 -11.89 -18.18
C HIS A 85 -17.38 -12.58 -17.53
N LEU A 86 -17.37 -12.58 -16.19
CA LEU A 86 -16.44 -13.40 -15.43
C LEU A 86 -17.07 -14.77 -15.22
N GLN A 87 -16.27 -15.83 -15.35
CA GLN A 87 -16.70 -17.21 -15.19
C GLN A 87 -15.96 -17.85 -14.01
N LEU A 88 -16.74 -18.50 -13.14
CA LEU A 88 -16.24 -19.32 -12.06
C LEU A 88 -15.70 -20.64 -12.61
N GLN A 89 -14.71 -21.23 -11.95
CA GLN A 89 -14.11 -22.51 -12.32
C GLN A 89 -14.36 -23.52 -11.18
N PRO A 90 -15.09 -24.63 -11.41
CA PRO A 90 -15.46 -25.64 -10.40
C PRO A 90 -14.28 -26.22 -9.60
N GLU A 91 -13.10 -26.22 -10.21
CA GLU A 91 -11.86 -26.76 -9.65
C GLU A 91 -11.06 -25.72 -8.86
N GLN A 92 -11.47 -24.44 -8.88
CA GLN A 92 -10.79 -23.38 -8.16
C GLN A 92 -11.49 -23.01 -6.86
N THR A 93 -10.67 -22.69 -5.86
CA THR A 93 -11.09 -22.02 -4.64
C THR A 93 -10.88 -20.52 -4.81
N TYR A 94 -11.91 -19.75 -4.48
CA TYR A 94 -11.87 -18.30 -4.42
C TYR A 94 -11.76 -17.85 -2.97
N LEU A 95 -11.07 -16.74 -2.72
CA LEU A 95 -11.05 -16.09 -1.42
C LEU A 95 -11.97 -14.88 -1.44
N TRP A 96 -12.73 -14.72 -0.37
CA TRP A 96 -13.52 -13.52 -0.12
C TRP A 96 -13.23 -13.00 1.28
N SER A 97 -12.85 -11.74 1.38
CA SER A 97 -12.43 -11.12 2.64
C SER A 97 -13.48 -10.17 3.18
N ILE A 98 -13.64 -10.24 4.51
CA ILE A 98 -14.51 -9.39 5.30
C ILE A 98 -13.65 -8.81 6.41
N THR A 99 -13.67 -7.49 6.57
CA THR A 99 -12.99 -6.83 7.70
C THR A 99 -13.98 -6.06 8.55
N ALA A 100 -13.80 -6.08 9.86
CA ALA A 100 -14.53 -5.26 10.80
C ALA A 100 -13.63 -4.13 11.32
N LEU A 101 -14.20 -2.94 11.43
CA LEU A 101 -13.52 -1.72 11.86
C LEU A 101 -14.06 -1.14 13.17
N SER A 102 -15.07 -1.77 13.76
CA SER A 102 -15.67 -1.33 15.02
C SER A 102 -16.03 -2.52 15.89
N GLU A 103 -16.02 -2.29 17.20
CA GLU A 103 -16.36 -3.30 18.20
C GLU A 103 -17.72 -3.97 17.96
N PRO A 104 -18.83 -3.27 17.63
CA PRO A 104 -20.12 -3.94 17.36
C PRO A 104 -20.05 -4.96 16.22
N VAL A 105 -19.31 -4.65 15.15
CA VAL A 105 -19.15 -5.56 14.00
C VAL A 105 -18.21 -6.72 14.35
N VAL A 106 -17.13 -6.47 15.10
CA VAL A 106 -16.22 -7.52 15.58
C VAL A 106 -16.96 -8.51 16.48
N ARG A 107 -17.77 -8.03 17.43
CA ARG A 107 -18.58 -8.86 18.32
C ARG A 107 -19.59 -9.69 17.52
N TRP A 108 -20.26 -9.08 16.53
CA TRP A 108 -21.16 -9.81 15.65
C TRP A 108 -20.43 -10.90 14.85
N LEU A 109 -19.27 -10.60 14.26
CA LEU A 109 -18.45 -11.59 13.55
C LEU A 109 -18.07 -12.77 14.44
N ALA A 110 -17.79 -12.53 15.73
CA ALA A 110 -17.39 -13.59 16.67
C ALA A 110 -18.50 -14.62 16.89
N GLU A 111 -19.75 -14.19 16.90
CA GLU A 111 -20.90 -15.09 16.96
C GLU A 111 -21.24 -15.70 15.59
N TRP A 112 -21.14 -14.90 14.52
CA TRP A 112 -21.45 -15.34 13.16
C TRP A 112 -20.54 -16.49 12.70
N VAL A 113 -19.24 -16.44 12.98
CA VAL A 113 -18.30 -17.51 12.58
C VAL A 113 -18.56 -18.85 13.26
N LYS A 114 -19.26 -18.87 14.41
CA LYS A 114 -19.67 -20.12 15.09
C LYS A 114 -20.80 -20.83 14.36
N ARG A 115 -21.53 -20.10 13.50
CA ARG A 115 -22.72 -20.58 12.78
C ARG A 115 -22.66 -20.12 11.32
N LEU A 116 -21.53 -20.38 10.66
CA LEU A 116 -21.38 -20.01 9.25
C LEU A 116 -22.46 -20.68 8.39
N PRO A 117 -23.09 -19.94 7.47
CA PRO A 117 -23.97 -20.55 6.49
C PRO A 117 -23.17 -21.50 5.58
N PRO A 118 -23.82 -22.48 4.92
CA PRO A 118 -23.13 -23.43 4.05
C PRO A 118 -22.62 -22.78 2.75
N GLN A 119 -23.24 -21.68 2.31
CA GLN A 119 -22.93 -21.07 1.02
C GLN A 119 -23.21 -19.56 0.98
N VAL A 120 -22.48 -18.88 0.11
CA VAL A 120 -22.73 -17.50 -0.32
C VAL A 120 -23.59 -17.55 -1.59
N GLU A 121 -24.75 -16.91 -1.54
CA GLU A 121 -25.73 -16.94 -2.64
C GLU A 121 -25.56 -15.73 -3.56
N LEU A 122 -25.06 -15.97 -4.78
CA LEU A 122 -24.92 -14.94 -5.81
C LEU A 122 -25.84 -15.21 -7.01
N ARG A 123 -27.16 -15.10 -6.79
CA ARG A 123 -28.20 -15.41 -7.81
C ARG A 123 -28.05 -16.84 -8.34
N ASN A 124 -27.55 -16.99 -9.56
CA ASN A 124 -27.42 -18.29 -10.24
C ASN A 124 -26.01 -18.89 -10.08
N ALA A 125 -25.20 -18.38 -9.15
CA ALA A 125 -23.82 -18.79 -8.93
C ALA A 125 -23.53 -19.02 -7.43
N PRO A 126 -24.13 -20.05 -6.80
CA PRO A 126 -23.88 -20.35 -5.39
C PRO A 126 -22.42 -20.77 -5.16
N LEU A 127 -21.86 -20.32 -4.05
CA LEU A 127 -20.48 -20.60 -3.64
C LEU A 127 -20.47 -21.27 -2.27
N THR A 128 -20.10 -22.55 -2.21
CA THR A 128 -19.97 -23.30 -0.95
C THR A 128 -18.82 -22.75 -0.12
N ILE A 129 -19.07 -22.47 1.16
CA ILE A 129 -18.05 -22.04 2.12
C ILE A 129 -17.29 -23.29 2.60
N GLN A 130 -16.03 -23.42 2.19
CA GLN A 130 -15.18 -24.56 2.56
C GLN A 130 -14.49 -24.33 3.91
N SER A 131 -14.07 -23.11 4.18
CA SER A 131 -13.44 -22.72 5.43
C SER A 131 -13.50 -21.20 5.63
N CYS A 132 -13.27 -20.77 6.87
CA CYS A 132 -13.05 -19.39 7.24
C CYS A 132 -11.79 -19.32 8.10
N GLN A 133 -10.95 -18.32 7.84
CA GLN A 133 -9.70 -18.10 8.57
C GLN A 133 -9.51 -16.63 8.91
N ILE A 134 -8.74 -16.36 9.96
CA ILE A 134 -8.26 -15.01 10.27
C ILE A 134 -7.21 -14.63 9.23
N ALA A 135 -7.52 -13.62 8.42
CA ALA A 135 -6.64 -13.09 7.38
C ALA A 135 -5.88 -11.85 7.83
N LEU A 136 -6.48 -11.05 8.72
CA LEU A 136 -5.82 -9.94 9.43
C LEU A 136 -6.03 -10.14 10.93
N ALA A 137 -4.94 -10.03 11.68
CA ALA A 137 -4.92 -10.37 13.09
C ALA A 137 -5.95 -9.53 13.89
N PRO A 138 -6.61 -10.12 14.90
CA PRO A 138 -7.40 -9.35 15.86
C PRO A 138 -6.51 -8.32 16.56
N THR A 139 -6.92 -7.06 16.58
CA THR A 139 -6.16 -5.97 17.20
C THR A 139 -7.06 -4.81 17.63
N THR A 140 -6.46 -3.79 18.25
CA THR A 140 -7.10 -2.54 18.68
C THR A 140 -6.44 -1.34 18.00
N TYR A 141 -7.16 -0.22 17.90
CA TYR A 141 -6.60 1.02 17.37
C TYR A 141 -5.42 1.50 18.19
N ARG A 142 -5.49 1.34 19.53
CA ARG A 142 -4.38 1.66 20.43
C ARG A 142 -3.16 0.79 20.15
N GLN A 143 -3.31 -0.51 19.91
CA GLN A 143 -2.21 -1.39 19.55
C GLN A 143 -1.57 -1.00 18.20
N LEU A 144 -2.37 -0.61 17.20
CA LEU A 144 -1.84 -0.10 15.93
C LEU A 144 -1.06 1.21 16.12
N PHE A 145 -1.56 2.09 17.00
CA PHE A 145 -0.92 3.35 17.34
C PHE A 145 0.37 3.15 18.13
N ASP A 146 0.43 2.23 19.08
CA ASP A 146 1.62 2.02 19.93
C ASP A 146 2.68 1.12 19.28
N ALA A 147 2.36 0.48 18.16
CA ALA A 147 3.28 -0.43 17.49
C ALA A 147 4.59 0.29 17.11
N PRO A 148 5.75 -0.33 17.39
CA PRO A 148 7.05 0.31 17.15
C PRO A 148 7.24 0.64 15.67
N ILE A 149 7.86 1.79 15.41
CA ILE A 149 8.23 2.23 14.06
C ILE A 149 9.03 1.11 13.37
N PRO A 150 8.66 0.71 12.14
CA PRO A 150 9.32 -0.38 11.43
C PRO A 150 10.78 -0.04 11.12
N LYS A 151 11.61 -1.09 10.95
CA LYS A 151 12.99 -0.99 10.47
C LYS A 151 13.11 -1.83 9.20
N PRO A 152 13.39 -1.24 8.02
CA PRO A 152 13.57 0.20 7.76
C PRO A 152 12.27 1.01 7.93
N ALA A 153 12.42 2.31 8.19
CA ALA A 153 11.35 3.24 8.53
C ALA A 153 10.52 3.68 7.30
N ARG A 154 9.83 2.73 6.67
CA ARG A 154 9.03 2.92 5.45
C ARG A 154 7.69 2.17 5.53
N ILE A 155 6.74 2.57 4.70
CA ILE A 155 5.44 1.89 4.53
C ILE A 155 5.36 1.37 3.10
N ASN A 156 5.12 0.07 2.96
CA ASN A 156 4.83 -0.55 1.67
C ASN A 156 3.36 -0.88 1.58
N LEU A 157 2.68 -0.39 0.54
CA LEU A 157 1.27 -0.66 0.28
C LEU A 157 1.10 -1.29 -1.09
N SER A 158 0.28 -2.34 -1.18
CA SER A 158 -0.20 -2.91 -2.44
C SER A 158 -1.71 -2.82 -2.53
N PHE A 159 -2.21 -2.38 -3.67
CA PHE A 159 -3.61 -2.17 -4.00
C PHE A 159 -4.08 -3.30 -4.91
N LEU A 160 -4.71 -4.32 -4.31
CA LEU A 160 -5.13 -5.55 -4.98
C LEU A 160 -6.39 -5.37 -5.83
N SER A 161 -7.19 -4.36 -5.51
CA SER A 161 -8.36 -4.00 -6.30
C SER A 161 -8.35 -2.52 -6.65
N PRO A 162 -9.06 -2.10 -7.72
CA PRO A 162 -9.06 -0.72 -8.17
C PRO A 162 -9.39 0.24 -7.04
N THR A 163 -8.45 1.14 -6.78
CA THR A 163 -8.51 2.16 -5.73
C THR A 163 -8.71 3.52 -6.36
N SER A 164 -9.62 4.33 -5.84
CA SER A 164 -9.88 5.65 -6.41
C SER A 164 -10.33 6.63 -5.34
N PHE A 165 -9.96 7.89 -5.55
CA PHE A 165 -10.38 9.02 -4.73
C PHE A 165 -11.34 9.92 -5.51
N ARG A 166 -12.05 10.81 -4.81
CA ARG A 166 -12.80 11.89 -5.46
C ARG A 166 -12.03 13.19 -5.37
N ARG A 167 -11.91 13.89 -6.49
CA ARG A 167 -11.32 15.23 -6.57
C ARG A 167 -12.13 16.07 -7.54
N LYS A 168 -12.71 17.17 -7.04
CA LYS A 168 -13.53 18.10 -7.84
C LYS A 168 -14.62 17.39 -8.68
N GLY A 169 -15.33 16.42 -8.08
CA GLY A 169 -16.38 15.64 -8.75
C GLY A 169 -15.88 14.48 -9.64
N HIS A 170 -14.58 14.41 -9.95
CA HIS A 170 -13.99 13.39 -10.81
C HIS A 170 -13.31 12.27 -10.00
N HIS A 171 -13.11 11.13 -10.65
CA HIS A 171 -12.26 10.06 -10.13
C HIS A 171 -10.80 10.48 -10.20
N PHE A 172 -10.04 10.23 -9.14
CA PHE A 172 -8.61 10.52 -9.06
C PHE A 172 -7.85 9.21 -8.82
N PRO A 173 -7.34 8.57 -9.89
CA PRO A 173 -6.72 7.25 -9.83
C PRO A 173 -5.21 7.34 -9.55
N LEU A 174 -4.79 8.11 -8.55
CA LEU A 174 -3.38 8.25 -8.18
C LEU A 174 -3.19 8.15 -6.66
N PRO A 175 -2.20 7.37 -6.18
CA PRO A 175 -1.89 7.19 -4.75
C PRO A 175 -1.11 8.37 -4.17
N LEU A 176 -1.66 9.59 -4.25
CA LEU A 176 -1.04 10.76 -3.63
C LEU A 176 -1.07 10.60 -2.09
N PRO A 177 0.02 10.86 -1.35
CA PRO A 177 0.07 10.66 0.10
C PRO A 177 -1.09 11.32 0.85
N THR A 178 -1.36 12.60 0.60
CA THR A 178 -2.48 13.31 1.23
C THR A 178 -3.83 12.64 0.99
N ASN A 179 -4.09 12.09 -0.20
CA ASN A 179 -5.30 11.34 -0.51
C ASN A 179 -5.38 9.98 0.21
N LEU A 180 -4.25 9.26 0.30
CA LEU A 180 -4.15 8.00 1.03
C LEU A 180 -4.46 8.21 2.51
N PHE A 181 -3.74 9.12 3.14
CA PHE A 181 -3.86 9.38 4.58
C PHE A 181 -5.18 10.04 4.94
N HIS A 182 -5.74 10.91 4.10
CA HIS A 182 -7.11 11.41 4.30
C HIS A 182 -8.13 10.27 4.24
N SER A 183 -7.96 9.30 3.33
CA SER A 183 -8.86 8.14 3.27
C SER A 183 -8.81 7.31 4.56
N TYR A 184 -7.62 7.09 5.12
CA TYR A 184 -7.47 6.31 6.35
C TYR A 184 -7.97 7.08 7.55
N LEU A 185 -7.64 8.38 7.62
CA LEU A 185 -7.96 9.22 8.78
C LEU A 185 -9.47 9.40 8.98
N ARG A 186 -10.26 9.49 7.90
CA ARG A 186 -11.73 9.54 8.04
C ARG A 186 -12.29 8.35 8.83
N ARG A 187 -11.82 7.13 8.53
CA ARG A 187 -12.26 5.91 9.26
C ARG A 187 -11.60 5.79 10.62
N TRP A 188 -10.35 6.24 10.75
CA TRP A 188 -9.69 6.29 12.04
C TRP A 188 -10.44 7.20 13.01
N ASN A 189 -10.78 8.42 12.62
CA ASN A 189 -11.50 9.37 13.47
C ASN A 189 -12.92 8.91 13.81
N ASP A 190 -13.60 8.21 12.89
CA ASP A 190 -14.95 7.68 13.13
C ASP A 190 -14.98 6.53 14.15
N PHE A 191 -13.91 5.71 14.24
CA PHE A 191 -13.98 4.43 14.96
C PHE A 191 -12.93 4.21 16.05
N SER A 192 -11.82 4.95 16.05
CA SER A 192 -10.68 4.66 16.92
C SER A 192 -10.82 5.15 18.37
N ASN A 193 -11.73 6.09 18.62
CA ASN A 193 -11.76 6.89 19.85
C ASN A 193 -10.42 7.60 20.16
N LEU A 194 -9.55 7.77 19.15
CA LEU A 194 -8.27 8.47 19.20
C LEU A 194 -8.30 9.60 18.16
N PRO A 195 -9.05 10.70 18.43
CA PRO A 195 -9.30 11.74 17.44
C PRO A 195 -8.01 12.45 17.04
N VAL A 196 -7.89 12.75 15.75
CA VAL A 196 -6.77 13.49 15.17
C VAL A 196 -7.30 14.70 14.42
N GLU A 197 -6.69 15.86 14.66
CA GLU A 197 -6.93 17.07 13.88
C GLU A 197 -6.51 16.88 12.42
N GLN A 198 -7.51 16.72 11.55
CA GLN A 198 -7.32 16.24 10.19
C GLN A 198 -6.49 17.20 9.32
N GLU A 199 -6.77 18.50 9.36
CA GLU A 199 -6.10 19.49 8.51
C GLU A 199 -4.60 19.54 8.81
N SER A 200 -4.26 19.73 10.10
CA SER A 200 -2.87 19.75 10.59
C SER A 200 -2.09 18.49 10.21
N PHE A 201 -2.68 17.31 10.37
CA PHE A 201 -2.00 16.07 10.00
C PHE A 201 -1.81 15.94 8.48
N LEU A 202 -2.80 16.33 7.68
CA LEU A 202 -2.69 16.23 6.22
C LEU A 202 -1.70 17.25 5.62
N ASP A 203 -1.61 18.45 6.19
CA ASP A 203 -0.59 19.43 5.83
C ASP A 203 0.80 18.87 6.14
N TRP A 204 0.98 18.27 7.33
CA TRP A 204 2.22 17.58 7.67
C TRP A 204 2.53 16.44 6.69
N VAL A 205 1.53 15.64 6.28
CA VAL A 205 1.72 14.57 5.27
C VAL A 205 2.20 15.14 3.93
N ASP A 206 1.62 16.25 3.46
CA ASP A 206 2.00 16.88 2.19
C ASP A 206 3.46 17.36 2.20
N GLU A 207 3.90 17.93 3.32
CA GLU A 207 5.28 18.41 3.49
C GLU A 207 6.30 17.28 3.75
N SER A 208 5.86 16.20 4.40
CA SER A 208 6.77 15.25 5.06
C SER A 208 6.89 13.90 4.38
N VAL A 209 5.84 13.45 3.68
CA VAL A 209 5.75 12.10 3.13
C VAL A 209 6.14 12.10 1.66
N ILE A 210 7.10 11.25 1.30
CA ILE A 210 7.58 11.09 -0.07
C ILE A 210 7.26 9.70 -0.61
N ILE A 211 6.92 9.63 -1.89
CA ILE A 211 6.85 8.36 -2.63
C ILE A 211 8.28 7.99 -3.02
N GLN A 212 8.84 6.94 -2.43
CA GLN A 212 10.20 6.46 -2.71
C GLN A 212 10.23 5.53 -3.93
N ARG A 213 9.21 4.69 -4.07
CA ARG A 213 9.06 3.72 -5.16
C ARG A 213 7.58 3.57 -5.48
N HIS A 214 7.23 3.34 -6.75
CA HIS A 214 5.87 2.96 -7.12
C HIS A 214 5.86 2.11 -8.39
N GLN A 215 4.85 1.27 -8.52
CA GLN A 215 4.50 0.53 -9.72
C GLN A 215 2.98 0.46 -9.76
N ILE A 216 2.35 1.34 -10.53
CA ILE A 216 0.90 1.49 -10.56
C ILE A 216 0.35 1.42 -11.98
N ALA A 217 -0.86 0.90 -12.11
CA ALA A 217 -1.60 0.86 -13.37
C ALA A 217 -3.02 1.37 -13.15
N SER A 218 -3.53 2.14 -14.11
CA SER A 218 -4.94 2.54 -14.10
C SER A 218 -5.83 1.39 -14.55
N ALA A 219 -6.96 1.21 -13.86
CA ALA A 219 -7.98 0.22 -14.19
C ALA A 219 -9.37 0.87 -14.16
N LYS A 220 -10.25 0.43 -15.07
CA LYS A 220 -11.64 0.91 -15.13
C LYS A 220 -12.58 -0.25 -14.84
N VAL A 221 -13.38 -0.12 -13.79
CA VAL A 221 -14.29 -1.19 -13.33
C VAL A 221 -15.70 -0.67 -13.11
N ALA A 222 -16.69 -1.55 -13.25
CA ALA A 222 -18.04 -1.26 -12.83
C ALA A 222 -18.08 -1.18 -11.29
N ALA A 223 -18.69 -0.13 -10.74
CA ALA A 223 -18.82 0.01 -9.30
C ALA A 223 -20.21 0.54 -8.94
N GLY A 224 -21.00 -0.26 -8.20
CA GLY A 224 -22.36 0.11 -7.80
C GLY A 224 -23.40 -0.03 -8.92
N LYS A 225 -24.59 0.55 -8.69
CA LYS A 225 -25.78 0.37 -9.55
C LYS A 225 -25.68 1.06 -10.92
N ARG A 226 -24.90 2.14 -11.04
CA ARG A 226 -24.69 2.92 -12.28
C ARG A 226 -23.27 3.51 -12.30
N GLY A 227 -22.57 3.37 -13.43
CA GLY A 227 -21.31 4.05 -13.70
C GLY A 227 -20.06 3.17 -13.59
N MET A 228 -18.97 3.72 -14.14
CA MET A 228 -17.63 3.12 -14.10
C MET A 228 -16.76 3.95 -13.14
N VAL A 229 -15.90 3.29 -12.39
CA VAL A 229 -14.84 3.91 -11.61
C VAL A 229 -13.52 3.70 -12.33
N THR A 230 -12.80 4.79 -12.55
CA THR A 230 -11.39 4.75 -12.92
C THR A 230 -10.58 4.82 -11.64
N GLY A 231 -9.78 3.79 -11.37
CA GLY A 231 -8.92 3.69 -10.20
C GLY A 231 -7.53 3.20 -10.58
N PHE A 232 -6.69 2.93 -9.59
CA PHE A 232 -5.37 2.34 -9.76
C PHE A 232 -5.25 1.02 -8.99
N THR A 233 -4.39 0.13 -9.48
CA THR A 233 -3.86 -1.03 -8.78
C THR A 233 -2.33 -0.97 -8.80
N GLY A 234 -1.66 -1.83 -8.04
CA GLY A 234 -0.20 -1.90 -7.99
C GLY A 234 0.35 -1.66 -6.59
N ALA A 235 1.56 -1.13 -6.47
CA ALA A 235 2.22 -0.90 -5.19
C ALA A 235 2.94 0.44 -5.10
N ILE A 236 3.10 0.92 -3.87
CA ILE A 236 3.90 2.09 -3.53
C ILE A 236 4.74 1.81 -2.29
N GLU A 237 5.89 2.49 -2.21
CA GLU A 237 6.71 2.61 -1.02
C GLU A 237 6.72 4.08 -0.61
N LEU A 238 6.36 4.34 0.64
CA LEU A 238 6.33 5.66 1.24
C LEU A 238 7.41 5.75 2.32
N GLY A 239 8.10 6.88 2.34
CA GLY A 239 9.06 7.23 3.39
C GLY A 239 8.84 8.65 3.88
N LEU A 240 9.51 9.00 4.96
CA LEU A 240 9.57 10.36 5.47
C LEU A 240 10.81 11.06 4.94
N SER A 241 10.68 12.34 4.60
CA SER A 241 11.81 13.19 4.26
C SER A 241 12.78 13.31 5.44
N LYS A 242 14.08 13.51 5.16
CA LYS A 242 15.09 13.73 6.22
C LYS A 242 14.82 14.97 7.08
N LYS A 243 14.07 15.95 6.56
CA LYS A 243 13.68 17.17 7.30
C LYS A 243 12.52 16.92 8.25
N SER A 244 11.61 16.01 7.90
CA SER A 244 10.38 15.75 8.65
C SER A 244 10.55 14.74 9.79
N SER A 245 11.56 13.87 9.73
CA SER A 245 11.87 12.91 10.82
C SER A 245 12.26 13.57 12.15
N LEU A 246 12.36 14.91 12.20
CA LEU A 246 12.73 15.69 13.38
C LEU A 246 11.59 16.56 13.94
N ALA A 247 10.47 16.73 13.22
CA ALA A 247 9.52 17.82 13.51
C ALA A 247 8.25 17.43 14.28
N SER A 248 7.77 16.18 14.20
CA SER A 248 6.61 15.73 15.01
C SER A 248 6.62 14.21 15.20
N ALA A 249 7.06 13.75 16.39
CA ALA A 249 7.08 12.33 16.74
C ALA A 249 5.69 11.69 16.74
N GLU A 250 4.66 12.46 17.11
CA GLU A 250 3.27 12.02 17.12
C GLU A 250 2.72 11.81 15.70
N ASN A 251 2.93 12.76 14.79
CA ASN A 251 2.54 12.61 13.39
C ASN A 251 3.28 11.45 12.72
N GLN A 252 4.57 11.28 13.07
CA GLN A 252 5.35 10.12 12.61
C GLN A 252 4.73 8.81 13.11
N GLN A 253 4.37 8.72 14.39
CA GLN A 253 3.75 7.52 14.95
C GLN A 253 2.41 7.24 14.27
N LEU A 254 1.57 8.26 14.09
CA LEU A 254 0.30 8.16 13.41
C LEU A 254 0.45 7.74 11.93
N PHE A 255 1.44 8.26 11.21
CA PHE A 255 1.75 7.86 9.85
C PHE A 255 1.96 6.34 9.74
N TYR A 256 2.78 5.75 10.62
CA TYR A 256 2.98 4.31 10.63
C TYR A 256 1.74 3.54 11.11
N ALA A 257 1.01 4.08 12.09
CA ALA A 257 -0.24 3.48 12.56
C ALA A 257 -1.28 3.37 11.43
N LEU A 258 -1.48 4.46 10.67
CA LEU A 258 -2.38 4.48 9.51
C LEU A 258 -1.91 3.57 8.38
N GLY A 259 -0.59 3.41 8.20
CA GLY A 259 -0.04 2.40 7.30
C GLY A 259 -0.42 0.96 7.68
N ARG A 260 -0.36 0.63 8.98
CA ARG A 260 -0.79 -0.67 9.52
C ARG A 260 -2.31 -0.84 9.51
N PHE A 261 -3.06 0.26 9.56
CA PHE A 261 -4.52 0.29 9.50
C PHE A 261 -5.05 0.12 8.07
N ALA A 262 -4.28 0.52 7.05
CA ALA A 262 -4.68 0.46 5.65
C ALA A 262 -5.23 -0.90 5.17
N PRO A 263 -4.68 -2.07 5.57
CA PRO A 263 -5.24 -3.36 5.20
C PRO A 263 -6.61 -3.66 5.79
N TYR A 264 -6.92 -3.13 6.97
CA TYR A 264 -8.23 -3.30 7.61
C TYR A 264 -9.25 -2.42 6.91
N CYS A 265 -8.98 -1.11 6.81
CA CYS A 265 -9.98 -0.14 6.36
C CYS A 265 -10.08 0.03 4.84
N GLY A 266 -9.12 -0.52 4.09
CA GLY A 266 -8.98 -0.29 2.65
C GLY A 266 -8.70 1.17 2.30
N THR A 267 -8.46 1.41 1.02
CA THR A 267 -8.07 2.72 0.50
C THR A 267 -9.14 3.30 -0.42
N GLY A 268 -9.43 4.59 -0.25
CA GLY A 268 -10.34 5.33 -1.11
C GLY A 268 -11.81 5.06 -0.79
N HIS A 269 -12.63 4.98 -1.84
CA HIS A 269 -14.07 4.85 -1.75
C HIS A 269 -14.58 3.49 -2.25
N LYS A 270 -15.80 3.11 -1.81
CA LYS A 270 -16.48 1.85 -2.20
C LYS A 270 -15.75 0.59 -1.70
N THR A 271 -15.09 0.69 -0.55
CA THR A 271 -14.42 -0.44 0.15
C THR A 271 -15.39 -1.51 0.63
N THR A 272 -16.67 -1.19 0.79
CA THR A 272 -17.75 -2.16 1.06
C THR A 272 -18.26 -2.88 -0.20
N PHE A 273 -17.70 -2.59 -1.37
CA PHE A 273 -18.12 -3.15 -2.67
C PHE A 273 -16.95 -3.74 -3.48
N GLY A 274 -15.88 -4.16 -2.80
CA GLY A 274 -14.74 -4.84 -3.44
C GLY A 274 -13.62 -3.93 -3.94
N LEU A 275 -13.75 -2.60 -3.85
CA LEU A 275 -12.72 -1.65 -4.27
C LEU A 275 -11.76 -1.32 -3.12
N GLY A 276 -10.57 -0.79 -3.43
CA GLY A 276 -9.68 -0.27 -2.40
C GLY A 276 -9.00 -1.33 -1.52
N GLN A 277 -9.00 -2.60 -1.91
CA GLN A 277 -8.38 -3.65 -1.11
C GLN A 277 -6.86 -3.41 -1.05
N THR A 278 -6.34 -3.30 0.16
CA THR A 278 -4.96 -2.87 0.42
C THR A 278 -4.23 -3.88 1.27
N LEU A 279 -2.94 -4.07 1.04
CA LEU A 279 -2.03 -4.85 1.86
C LEU A 279 -0.85 -4.01 2.31
N CYS A 280 -0.35 -4.22 3.53
CA CYS A 280 0.82 -3.52 4.07
C CYS A 280 2.11 -4.28 3.73
N GLN A 281 2.36 -4.49 2.43
CA GLN A 281 3.56 -5.10 1.89
C GLN A 281 3.68 -4.79 0.39
N TRP A 282 4.87 -4.97 -0.18
CA TRP A 282 5.09 -4.88 -1.62
C TRP A 282 4.74 -6.23 -2.29
N GLN A 283 3.71 -6.26 -3.12
CA GLN A 283 3.21 -7.45 -3.82
C GLN A 283 2.90 -7.14 -5.29
N VAL A 284 3.90 -6.68 -6.01
CA VAL A 284 3.87 -6.63 -7.47
C VAL A 284 5.16 -7.27 -7.97
N GLU A 285 5.05 -8.09 -9.02
CA GLU A 285 6.21 -8.65 -9.71
C GLU A 285 7.11 -7.51 -10.18
N GLU A 286 8.38 -7.56 -9.78
CA GLU A 286 9.35 -6.55 -10.16
C GLU A 286 9.58 -6.63 -11.66
N ILE A 287 9.34 -5.53 -12.36
CA ILE A 287 9.88 -5.36 -13.70
C ILE A 287 11.36 -5.10 -13.48
N GLU A 288 12.21 -6.01 -13.99
CA GLU A 288 13.66 -5.84 -13.94
C GLU A 288 14.01 -4.57 -14.75
N VAL A 289 14.25 -3.47 -14.04
CA VAL A 289 14.72 -2.23 -14.66
C VAL A 289 16.18 -2.48 -14.98
N ILE A 290 16.49 -2.76 -16.24
CA ILE A 290 17.87 -2.79 -16.71
C ILE A 290 18.42 -1.38 -16.47
N PRO A 291 19.40 -1.20 -15.56
CA PRO A 291 19.95 0.12 -15.29
C PRO A 291 20.50 0.69 -16.59
N SER A 292 20.07 1.90 -16.96
CA SER A 292 20.76 2.63 -18.01
C SER A 292 22.19 2.96 -17.54
N SER A 293 23.16 2.99 -18.45
CA SER A 293 24.55 3.37 -18.13
C SER A 293 24.63 4.70 -17.36
N SER A 294 23.74 5.65 -17.69
CA SER A 294 23.62 6.94 -17.01
C SER A 294 23.22 6.84 -15.53
N GLN A 295 22.41 5.85 -15.14
CA GLN A 295 22.02 5.65 -13.75
C GLN A 295 23.17 5.06 -12.91
N GLN A 296 23.89 4.09 -13.47
CA GLN A 296 25.07 3.50 -12.83
C GLN A 296 26.17 4.55 -12.60
N LEU A 297 26.37 5.43 -13.59
CA LEU A 297 27.27 6.57 -13.48
C LEU A 297 26.86 7.52 -12.35
N GLY A 298 25.57 7.86 -12.24
CA GLY A 298 25.05 8.73 -11.18
C GLY A 298 25.22 8.17 -9.77
N GLU A 299 24.95 6.88 -9.58
CA GLU A 299 25.16 6.17 -8.31
C GLU A 299 26.64 6.16 -7.91
N ARG A 300 27.53 5.90 -8.88
CA ARG A 300 28.99 5.91 -8.67
C ARG A 300 29.52 7.30 -8.28
N ILE A 301 28.99 8.36 -8.89
CA ILE A 301 29.34 9.74 -8.53
C ILE A 301 28.93 10.04 -7.08
N ALA A 302 27.72 9.64 -6.67
CA ALA A 302 27.23 9.88 -5.32
C ALA A 302 28.08 9.16 -4.25
N GLU A 303 28.43 7.88 -4.50
CA GLU A 303 29.29 7.08 -3.63
C GLU A 303 30.67 7.73 -3.44
N LEU A 304 31.35 8.08 -4.55
CA LEU A 304 32.67 8.72 -4.53
C LEU A 304 32.63 10.10 -3.86
N ALA A 305 31.55 10.87 -4.07
CA ALA A 305 31.39 12.19 -3.45
C ALA A 305 31.25 12.09 -1.93
N GLU A 306 30.53 11.09 -1.43
CA GLU A 306 30.41 10.83 0.00
C GLU A 306 31.76 10.43 0.62
N GLN A 307 32.51 9.55 -0.05
CA GLN A 307 33.85 9.13 0.39
C GLN A 307 34.83 10.32 0.45
N PHE A 308 34.95 11.08 -0.63
CA PHE A 308 35.85 12.25 -0.68
C PHE A 308 35.44 13.35 0.29
N THR A 309 34.15 13.55 0.51
CA THR A 309 33.66 14.52 1.50
C THR A 309 34.04 14.07 2.92
N THR A 310 33.91 12.79 3.24
CA THR A 310 34.25 12.23 4.54
C THR A 310 35.73 12.33 4.86
N GLN A 311 36.60 12.03 3.89
CA GLN A 311 38.06 12.19 4.03
C GLN A 311 38.46 13.64 4.31
N ARG A 312 37.73 14.61 3.76
CA ARG A 312 38.06 16.04 3.84
C ARG A 312 37.35 16.82 4.95
N LYS A 313 36.45 16.18 5.71
CA LYS A 313 35.77 16.81 6.87
C LYS A 313 36.73 17.31 7.96
N ARG A 314 38.01 16.90 7.96
CA ARG A 314 39.05 17.44 8.85
C ARG A 314 39.54 18.86 8.47
N THR A 315 39.13 19.44 7.33
CA THR A 315 39.68 20.73 6.81
C THR A 315 38.66 21.71 6.17
N GLY A 316 37.38 21.70 6.58
CA GLY A 316 36.43 22.85 6.53
C GLY A 316 35.59 23.13 5.26
N GLY A 317 34.41 23.78 5.42
CA GLY A 317 33.66 24.67 4.49
C GLY A 317 33.02 24.17 3.16
N ASN A 318 32.02 24.92 2.64
CA ASN A 318 31.29 24.68 1.36
C ASN A 318 32.18 24.45 0.13
N ARG A 319 33.38 25.04 0.09
CA ARG A 319 34.35 24.89 -1.02
C ARG A 319 34.88 23.46 -1.13
N THR A 320 34.99 22.76 -0.01
CA THR A 320 35.53 21.40 0.07
C THR A 320 34.55 20.36 -0.49
N GLN A 321 33.26 20.58 -0.27
CA GLN A 321 32.19 19.76 -0.83
C GLN A 321 32.15 19.87 -2.37
N LYS A 322 32.20 21.09 -2.92
CA LYS A 322 32.20 21.29 -4.37
C LYS A 322 33.38 20.62 -5.07
N ILE A 323 34.56 20.62 -4.45
CA ILE A 323 35.74 19.93 -5.00
C ILE A 323 35.58 18.41 -4.89
N ALA A 324 34.99 17.89 -3.80
CA ALA A 324 34.72 16.45 -3.65
C ALA A 324 33.74 15.94 -4.71
N GLU A 325 32.65 16.68 -4.95
CA GLU A 325 31.68 16.39 -6.02
C GLU A 325 32.33 16.45 -7.41
N THR A 326 33.22 17.43 -7.65
CA THR A 326 33.96 17.54 -8.92
C THR A 326 34.91 16.36 -9.12
N TRP A 327 35.64 15.93 -8.07
CA TRP A 327 36.53 14.76 -8.13
C TRP A 327 35.76 13.47 -8.39
N ALA A 328 34.63 13.28 -7.70
CA ALA A 328 33.74 12.15 -7.89
C ALA A 328 33.19 12.07 -9.33
N THR A 329 32.73 13.21 -9.86
CA THR A 329 32.21 13.32 -11.23
C THR A 329 33.27 12.96 -12.27
N ILE A 330 34.48 13.51 -12.15
CA ILE A 330 35.58 13.25 -13.10
C ILE A 330 36.04 11.78 -13.02
N LEU A 331 36.17 11.23 -11.82
CA LEU A 331 36.65 9.86 -11.65
C LEU A 331 35.61 8.83 -12.13
N ALA A 332 34.34 8.98 -11.77
CA ALA A 332 33.27 8.08 -12.18
C ALA A 332 33.10 8.06 -13.71
N ARG A 333 33.09 9.22 -14.38
CA ARG A 333 33.00 9.30 -15.84
C ARG A 333 34.21 8.67 -16.54
N ARG A 334 35.39 8.80 -15.91
CA ARG A 334 36.61 8.16 -16.42
C ARG A 334 36.60 6.64 -16.25
N GLU A 335 36.01 6.13 -15.16
CA GLU A 335 35.76 4.70 -14.92
C GLU A 335 34.73 4.14 -15.92
N ASP A 336 33.73 4.93 -16.28
CA ASP A 336 32.71 4.62 -17.30
C ASP A 336 33.23 4.69 -18.76
N GLY A 337 34.51 5.01 -18.94
CA GLY A 337 35.20 4.97 -20.24
C GLY A 337 35.29 6.30 -20.98
N GLU A 338 34.75 7.39 -20.44
CA GLU A 338 34.87 8.71 -21.07
C GLU A 338 36.33 9.21 -21.09
N SER A 339 36.69 9.93 -22.16
CA SER A 339 38.01 10.55 -22.28
C SER A 339 38.12 11.78 -21.39
N LEU A 340 39.31 12.02 -20.81
CA LEU A 340 39.55 13.25 -20.01
C LEU A 340 39.35 14.53 -20.84
N ILE A 341 39.48 14.46 -22.17
CA ILE A 341 39.22 15.58 -23.07
C ILE A 341 37.71 15.85 -23.14
N ALA A 342 36.89 14.81 -23.31
CA ALA A 342 35.43 14.93 -23.32
C ALA A 342 34.89 15.47 -21.99
N ILE A 343 35.40 14.96 -20.87
CA ILE A 343 35.05 15.43 -19.52
C ILE A 343 35.44 16.90 -19.34
N ALA A 344 36.61 17.32 -19.85
CA ALA A 344 37.07 18.70 -19.74
C ALA A 344 36.22 19.68 -20.54
N VAL A 345 35.79 19.29 -21.75
CA VAL A 345 34.88 20.09 -22.57
C VAL A 345 33.52 20.22 -21.88
N ASP A 346 32.96 19.12 -21.38
CA ASP A 346 31.62 19.11 -20.76
C ASP A 346 31.57 19.88 -19.43
N LEU A 347 32.63 19.81 -18.62
CA LEU A 347 32.72 20.55 -17.36
C LEU A 347 33.20 22.00 -17.53
N GLU A 348 33.46 22.45 -18.77
CA GLU A 348 34.06 23.76 -19.07
C GLU A 348 35.36 24.04 -18.27
N MET A 349 36.20 23.00 -18.14
CA MET A 349 37.43 23.05 -17.35
C MET A 349 38.66 22.83 -18.24
N PRO A 350 39.83 23.45 -17.92
CA PRO A 350 41.06 23.12 -18.63
C PRO A 350 41.42 21.64 -18.49
N TYR A 351 41.84 21.02 -19.59
CA TYR A 351 42.22 19.60 -19.64
C TYR A 351 43.24 19.22 -18.55
N GLU A 352 44.26 20.06 -18.33
CA GLU A 352 45.28 19.81 -17.30
C GLU A 352 44.71 19.85 -15.87
N THR A 353 43.65 20.63 -15.63
CA THR A 353 42.94 20.65 -14.35
C THR A 353 42.16 19.35 -14.15
N VAL A 354 41.43 18.89 -15.17
CA VAL A 354 40.68 17.62 -15.12
C VAL A 354 41.60 16.42 -14.95
N LYS A 355 42.73 16.40 -15.67
CA LYS A 355 43.77 15.36 -15.55
C LYS A 355 44.39 15.33 -14.14
N THR A 356 44.68 16.50 -13.57
CA THR A 356 45.16 16.62 -12.20
C THR A 356 44.12 16.11 -11.20
N TYR A 357 42.85 16.51 -11.34
CA TYR A 357 41.78 16.09 -10.44
C TYR A 357 41.50 14.59 -10.52
N ALA A 358 41.51 13.99 -11.71
CA ALA A 358 41.40 12.54 -11.88
C ALA A 358 42.55 11.79 -11.17
N LYS A 359 43.79 12.30 -11.27
CA LYS A 359 44.96 11.72 -10.59
C LYS A 359 44.83 11.80 -9.08
N LEU A 360 44.41 12.96 -8.57
CA LEU A 360 44.25 13.18 -7.14
C LEU A 360 43.08 12.37 -6.55
N ALA A 361 41.95 12.30 -7.26
CA ALA A 361 40.79 11.49 -6.88
C ALA A 361 41.15 9.99 -6.79
N ARG A 362 41.87 9.46 -7.79
CA ARG A 362 42.33 8.07 -7.79
C ARG A 362 43.31 7.78 -6.65
N ARG A 363 44.19 8.73 -6.33
CA ARG A 363 45.12 8.59 -5.19
C ARG A 363 44.37 8.56 -3.87
N ALA A 364 43.40 9.46 -3.68
CA ALA A 364 42.58 9.53 -2.49
C ALA A 364 41.74 8.26 -2.27
N LEU A 365 41.27 7.62 -3.35
CA LEU A 365 40.57 6.34 -3.26
C LEU A 365 41.49 5.23 -2.74
N ARG A 366 42.72 5.13 -3.26
CA ARG A 366 43.73 4.12 -2.86
C ARG A 366 44.27 4.28 -1.44
N GLU A 367 44.13 5.47 -0.84
CA GLU A 367 44.53 5.71 0.56
C GLU A 367 43.43 5.29 1.56
N THR A 368 42.30 4.73 1.06
CA THR A 368 41.13 4.31 1.85
C THR A 368 40.91 2.79 1.85
N ASP A 369 41.47 2.09 0.87
CA ASP A 369 41.61 0.62 0.83
C ASP A 369 42.81 0.18 1.68
#